data_AF-A0A2V8U373-F1
#
_entry.id   AF-A0A2V8U373-F1
#
_cell.length_a   1.000
_cell.length_b   1.000
_cell.length_c   1.000
_cell.angle_alpha   90.00
_cell.angle_beta   90.00
_cell.angle_gamma   90.00
#
_symmetry.space_group_name_H-M   'P 1'
#
loop_
_entity.id
_entity.type
_entity.pdbx_description
1 polymer ?
#
loop_
_entity_poly.entity_id
_entity_poly.type
_entity_poly.pdbx_seq_one_letter_code
_entity_poly.pdbx_strand_id
1 'polypeptide(L)'
;MPFYSRRIGLLNGETVPIDWGAKVLGHVGKFGIGALDIETGTSNGVSRANLSAGRVTYDVNDGFRVGVIGTHGDPAGPRANSLAGLDANWHSSTIHGDKKLSIGGWAARSSGELPSGKRDGWGFKVDLPNDFWEAYARYMEFGDAL
;
A
#
# COMPACT_ATOMS: atom_id res chain seq x y z
N MET A 1 -5.36 -8.67 -3.19
CA MET A 1 -5.25 -7.64 -2.11
C MET A 1 -4.80 -8.28 -0.80
N PRO A 2 -3.49 -8.37 -0.55
CA PRO A 2 -2.92 -9.10 0.59
C PRO A 2 -3.05 -8.39 1.95
N PHE A 3 -3.43 -7.11 1.99
CA PHE A 3 -3.61 -6.39 3.25
C PHE A 3 -4.74 -5.37 3.14
N TYR A 4 -5.75 -5.47 4.02
CA TYR A 4 -6.83 -4.48 4.12
C TYR A 4 -7.16 -4.23 5.59
N SER A 5 -6.62 -3.14 6.14
CA SER A 5 -6.70 -2.80 7.57
C SER A 5 -8.13 -2.74 8.12
N ARG A 6 -9.12 -2.40 7.28
CA ARG A 6 -10.55 -2.32 7.66
C ARG A 6 -11.26 -3.68 7.81
N ARG A 7 -10.59 -4.80 7.49
CA ARG A 7 -11.08 -6.17 7.75
C ARG A 7 -10.30 -6.88 8.85
N ILE A 8 -9.32 -6.21 9.48
CA ILE A 8 -8.59 -6.81 10.58
C ILE A 8 -9.52 -6.90 11.79
N GLY A 9 -9.69 -8.11 12.31
CA GLY A 9 -10.66 -8.42 13.38
C GLY A 9 -12.06 -8.81 12.88
N LEU A 10 -12.28 -8.93 11.56
CA LEU A 10 -13.54 -9.35 10.96
C LEU A 10 -13.31 -10.30 9.78
N LEU A 11 -13.70 -11.56 9.93
CA LEU A 11 -13.76 -12.52 8.81
C LEU A 11 -15.20 -13.01 8.63
N ASN A 12 -15.76 -12.84 7.43
CA ASN A 12 -17.13 -13.26 7.09
C ASN A 12 -18.24 -12.72 8.02
N GLY A 13 -18.00 -11.56 8.67
CA GLY A 13 -18.95 -10.95 9.62
C GLY A 13 -18.77 -11.42 11.06
N GLU A 14 -17.87 -12.36 11.33
CA GLU A 14 -17.52 -12.81 12.68
C GLU A 14 -16.27 -12.10 13.19
N THR A 15 -16.29 -11.75 14.48
CA THR A 15 -15.15 -11.14 15.15
C THR A 15 -14.06 -12.18 15.36
N VAL A 16 -12.87 -11.89 14.83
CA VAL A 16 -11.66 -12.68 15.11
C VAL A 16 -10.88 -11.92 16.19
N PRO A 17 -10.56 -12.56 17.34
CA PRO A 17 -9.83 -11.88 18.40
C PRO A 17 -8.44 -11.46 17.91
N ILE A 18 -7.94 -10.35 18.47
CA ILE A 18 -6.56 -9.90 18.25
C ILE A 18 -5.79 -10.25 19.52
N ASP A 19 -4.79 -11.11 19.37
CA ASP A 19 -3.95 -11.54 20.49
C ASP A 19 -2.85 -10.50 20.76
N TRP A 20 -2.33 -9.88 19.69
CA TRP A 20 -1.28 -8.87 19.76
C TRP A 20 -1.33 -7.89 18.58
N GLY A 21 -0.88 -6.66 18.79
CA GLY A 21 -0.65 -5.72 17.70
C GLY A 21 0.27 -4.57 18.08
N ALA A 22 1.19 -4.24 17.18
CA ALA A 22 2.11 -3.11 17.31
C ALA A 22 2.08 -2.23 16.06
N LYS A 23 2.13 -0.91 16.27
CA LYS A 23 2.20 0.07 15.19
C LYS A 23 3.27 1.11 15.47
N VAL A 24 4.12 1.36 14.49
CA VAL A 24 5.13 2.41 14.52
C VAL A 24 4.91 3.34 13.35
N LEU A 25 4.89 4.64 13.60
CA LEU A 25 4.82 5.69 12.59
C LEU A 25 5.78 6.81 13.00
N GLY A 26 6.56 7.31 12.06
CA GLY A 26 7.47 8.41 12.35
C GLY A 26 8.15 8.97 11.11
N HIS A 27 8.79 10.11 11.31
CA HIS A 27 9.68 10.73 10.32
C HIS A 27 10.99 11.10 11.00
N VAL A 28 12.10 10.88 10.30
CA VAL A 28 13.44 11.26 10.73
C VAL A 28 14.15 11.90 9.54
N GLY A 29 14.30 13.23 9.58
CA GLY A 29 14.80 13.99 8.45
C GLY A 29 13.98 13.75 7.19
N LYS A 30 14.63 13.27 6.13
CA LYS A 30 14.00 12.94 4.84
C LYS A 30 13.32 11.57 4.80
N PHE A 31 13.46 10.76 5.85
CA PHE A 31 12.88 9.42 5.88
C PHE A 31 11.54 9.41 6.61
N GLY A 32 10.54 8.78 5.99
CA GLY A 32 9.28 8.42 6.64
C GLY A 32 9.25 6.90 6.85
N ILE A 33 8.80 6.46 8.02
CA ILE A 33 8.71 5.04 8.38
C ILE A 33 7.31 4.76 8.89
N GLY A 34 6.70 3.69 8.39
CA GLY A 34 5.49 3.12 8.94
C GLY A 34 5.58 1.61 9.00
N ALA A 35 5.23 1.03 10.13
CA ALA A 35 5.16 -0.41 10.31
C ALA A 35 3.93 -0.77 11.15
N LEU A 36 3.35 -1.92 10.85
CA LEU A 36 2.25 -2.52 11.56
C LEU A 36 2.46 -4.03 11.57
N ASP A 37 2.28 -4.64 12.73
CA ASP A 37 2.27 -6.09 12.90
C ASP A 37 1.09 -6.44 13.81
N ILE A 38 0.26 -7.40 13.39
CA ILE A 38 -0.92 -7.83 14.12
C ILE A 38 -0.98 -9.36 14.09
N GLU A 39 -1.16 -9.96 15.25
CA GLU A 39 -1.46 -11.38 15.39
C GLU A 39 -2.91 -11.57 15.81
N THR A 40 -3.67 -12.32 15.01
CA THR A 40 -5.04 -12.68 15.33
C THR A 40 -5.08 -14.03 16.05
N GLY A 41 -5.97 -14.16 17.02
CA GLY A 41 -6.29 -15.44 17.63
C GLY A 41 -7.13 -16.33 16.72
N THR A 42 -7.65 -17.42 17.27
CA THR A 42 -8.51 -18.38 16.58
C THR A 42 -9.99 -18.10 16.84
N SER A 43 -10.84 -18.26 15.83
CA SER A 43 -12.31 -18.16 15.98
C SER A 43 -13.00 -18.99 14.92
N ASN A 44 -14.02 -19.79 15.27
CA ASN A 44 -14.93 -20.52 14.37
C ASN A 44 -14.35 -20.93 12.98
N GLY A 45 -13.37 -21.85 12.95
CA GLY A 45 -12.79 -22.36 11.71
C GLY A 45 -11.72 -21.45 11.06
N VAL A 46 -11.37 -20.34 11.70
CA VAL A 46 -10.26 -19.44 11.33
C VAL A 46 -9.06 -19.71 12.22
N SER A 47 -7.96 -20.10 11.59
CA SER A 47 -6.67 -20.28 12.26
C SER A 47 -6.01 -18.95 12.59
N ARG A 48 -5.12 -18.97 13.58
CA ARG A 48 -4.19 -17.86 13.89
C ARG A 48 -3.49 -17.38 12.61
N ALA A 49 -3.42 -16.06 12.44
CA ALA A 49 -2.73 -15.42 11.33
C ALA A 49 -1.90 -14.24 11.83
N ASN A 50 -0.71 -14.08 11.26
CA ASN A 50 0.13 -12.89 11.45
C ASN A 50 0.03 -12.03 10.19
N LEU A 51 -0.33 -10.76 10.38
CA LEU A 51 -0.50 -9.76 9.34
C LEU A 51 0.49 -8.63 9.61
N SER A 52 1.40 -8.39 8.67
CA SER A 52 2.36 -7.30 8.77
C SER A 52 2.40 -6.43 7.52
N ALA A 53 2.69 -5.15 7.74
CA ALA A 53 2.86 -4.16 6.70
C ALA A 53 3.96 -3.17 7.10
N GLY A 54 4.90 -2.92 6.20
CA GLY A 54 6.00 -1.98 6.40
C GLY A 54 6.13 -1.07 5.19
N ARG A 55 6.40 0.22 5.42
CA ARG A 55 6.63 1.22 4.40
C ARG A 55 7.75 2.15 4.81
N VAL A 56 8.64 2.43 3.86
CA VAL A 56 9.69 3.44 4.00
C VAL A 56 9.55 4.42 2.84
N THR A 57 9.62 5.70 3.14
CA THR A 57 9.63 6.78 2.13
C THR A 57 10.87 7.65 2.31
N TYR A 58 11.32 8.23 1.21
CA TYR A 58 12.43 9.19 1.20
C TYR A 58 12.08 10.43 0.39
N ASP A 59 12.23 11.60 1.01
CA ASP A 59 12.07 12.92 0.40
C ASP A 59 13.35 13.31 -0.32
N VAL A 60 13.39 13.07 -1.64
CA VAL A 60 14.52 13.46 -2.48
C VAL A 60 14.67 14.98 -2.44
N ASN A 61 13.55 15.69 -2.61
CA ASN A 61 13.40 17.13 -2.41
C ASN A 61 11.94 17.44 -2.03
N ASP A 62 11.62 18.73 -1.80
CA ASP A 62 10.30 19.17 -1.35
C ASP A 62 9.15 18.81 -2.30
N GLY A 63 9.47 18.57 -3.57
CA GLY A 63 8.51 18.19 -4.60
C GLY A 63 8.64 16.75 -5.07
N PHE A 64 9.54 15.94 -4.52
CA PHE A 64 9.78 14.58 -5.01
C PHE A 64 10.05 13.58 -3.90
N ARG A 65 9.19 12.57 -3.82
CA ARG A 65 9.23 11.49 -2.83
C ARG A 65 9.24 10.15 -3.53
N VAL A 66 10.06 9.23 -3.03
CA VAL A 66 10.05 7.81 -3.41
C VAL A 66 9.69 6.95 -2.21
N GLY A 67 9.15 5.77 -2.46
CA GLY A 67 8.70 4.86 -1.42
C GLY A 67 8.85 3.39 -1.81
N VAL A 68 8.99 2.56 -0.78
CA VAL A 68 8.88 1.11 -0.86
C VAL A 68 7.91 0.62 0.20
N ILE A 69 7.14 -0.41 -0.12
CA ILE A 69 6.17 -1.05 0.78
C ILE A 69 6.29 -2.56 0.68
N GLY A 70 6.14 -3.23 1.82
CA GLY A 70 6.03 -4.68 1.92
C GLY A 70 4.83 -5.04 2.80
N THR A 71 4.11 -6.09 2.44
CA THR A 71 3.06 -6.68 3.28
C THR A 71 3.19 -8.19 3.30
N HIS A 72 2.78 -8.81 4.41
CA HIS A 72 2.74 -10.24 4.57
C HIS A 72 1.48 -10.68 5.34
N GLY A 73 0.98 -11.87 5.00
CA GLY A 73 -0.10 -12.56 5.68
C GLY A 73 -1.38 -12.69 4.85
N ASP A 74 -2.30 -13.52 5.32
CA ASP A 74 -3.64 -13.70 4.77
C ASP A 74 -4.69 -13.61 5.89
N PRO A 75 -5.61 -12.64 5.86
CA PRO A 75 -6.67 -12.52 6.87
C PRO A 75 -7.63 -13.71 6.89
N ALA A 76 -7.69 -14.51 5.82
CA ALA A 76 -8.61 -15.64 5.68
C ALA A 76 -8.03 -16.99 6.16
N GLY A 77 -6.76 -17.04 6.57
CA GLY A 77 -6.13 -18.27 7.07
C GLY A 77 -4.60 -18.25 6.99
N PRO A 78 -3.92 -19.40 7.22
CA PRO A 78 -2.47 -19.47 7.35
C PRO A 78 -1.70 -19.38 6.02
N ARG A 79 -2.32 -18.87 4.94
CA ARG A 79 -1.67 -18.79 3.64
C ARG A 79 -0.59 -17.72 3.68
N ALA A 80 0.61 -18.09 3.24
CA ALA A 80 1.68 -17.13 3.04
C ALA A 80 1.39 -16.35 1.75
N ASN A 81 0.85 -15.14 1.89
CA ASN A 81 0.75 -14.17 0.80
C ASN A 81 1.59 -12.95 1.16
N SER A 82 2.32 -12.40 0.20
CA SER A 82 3.15 -11.22 0.39
C SER A 82 3.11 -10.34 -0.83
N LEU A 83 3.27 -9.04 -0.62
CA LEU A 83 3.40 -8.06 -1.70
C LEU A 83 4.58 -7.15 -1.39
N ALA A 84 5.34 -6.85 -2.44
CA ALA A 84 6.35 -5.80 -2.42
C ALA A 84 5.99 -4.77 -3.48
N GLY A 85 6.13 -3.50 -3.15
CA GLY A 85 5.84 -2.40 -4.06
C GLY A 85 6.79 -1.24 -3.89
N LEU A 86 6.85 -0.42 -4.93
CA LEU A 86 7.60 0.81 -4.98
C LEU A 86 6.75 1.90 -5.63
N ASP A 87 6.97 3.13 -5.25
CA ASP A 87 6.28 4.29 -5.80
C ASP A 87 7.18 5.52 -5.83
N ALA A 88 6.82 6.43 -6.72
CA ALA A 88 7.45 7.73 -6.87
C ALA A 88 6.36 8.76 -7.10
N ASN A 89 6.43 9.87 -6.37
CA ASN A 89 5.47 10.96 -6.46
C ASN A 89 6.23 12.27 -6.57
N TRP A 90 5.98 12.98 -7.65
CA TRP A 90 6.47 14.32 -7.89
C TRP A 90 5.31 15.31 -7.87
N HIS A 91 5.52 16.49 -7.32
CA HIS A 91 4.60 17.60 -7.40
C HIS A 91 5.34 18.93 -7.50
N SER A 92 4.73 19.88 -8.17
CA SER A 92 5.14 21.28 -8.19
C SER A 92 3.92 22.18 -8.10
N SER A 93 4.07 23.33 -7.44
CA SER A 93 3.06 24.39 -7.36
C SER A 93 3.45 25.64 -8.14
N THR A 94 4.52 25.58 -8.93
CA THR A 94 5.10 26.73 -9.64
C THR A 94 5.13 26.56 -11.16
N ILE A 95 4.41 25.56 -11.67
CA ILE A 95 4.30 25.35 -13.12
C ILE A 95 3.58 26.54 -13.73
N HIS A 96 4.18 27.19 -14.71
CA HIS A 96 3.66 28.44 -15.29
C HIS A 96 3.29 29.51 -14.24
N GLY A 97 4.07 29.61 -13.15
CA GLY A 97 3.92 30.63 -12.10
C GLY A 97 3.24 30.08 -10.85
N ASP A 98 1.94 29.86 -10.91
CA ASP A 98 1.07 29.52 -9.76
C ASP A 98 0.32 28.18 -9.94
N LYS A 99 0.61 27.42 -11.01
CA LYS A 99 -0.13 26.19 -11.31
C LYS A 99 0.52 24.98 -10.64
N LYS A 100 -0.37 24.11 -10.18
CA LYS A 100 -0.05 22.83 -9.57
C LYS A 100 -0.03 21.73 -10.63
N LEU A 101 0.96 20.85 -10.53
CA LEU A 101 1.07 19.62 -11.30
C LEU A 101 1.57 18.53 -10.36
N SER A 102 0.91 17.39 -10.36
CA SER A 102 1.35 16.19 -9.65
C SER A 102 1.48 15.03 -10.64
N ILE A 103 2.55 14.27 -10.51
CA ILE A 103 2.83 13.09 -11.32
C ILE A 103 3.23 11.98 -10.35
N GLY A 104 2.52 10.86 -10.39
CA GLY A 104 2.77 9.72 -9.52
C GLY A 104 2.83 8.43 -10.32
N GLY A 105 3.63 7.48 -9.85
CA GLY A 105 3.73 6.14 -10.41
C GLY A 105 3.98 5.11 -9.32
N TRP A 106 3.53 3.89 -9.56
CA TRP A 106 3.77 2.75 -8.68
C TRP A 106 3.93 1.46 -9.48
N ALA A 107 4.63 0.51 -8.89
CA ALA A 107 4.70 -0.87 -9.34
C ALA A 107 4.70 -1.78 -8.11
N ALA A 108 4.05 -2.93 -8.21
CA ALA A 108 3.97 -3.91 -7.15
C ALA A 108 3.97 -5.33 -7.70
N ARG A 109 4.40 -6.28 -6.87
CA ARG A 109 4.37 -7.70 -7.17
C ARG A 109 3.96 -8.50 -5.94
N SER A 110 3.08 -9.46 -6.15
CA SER A 110 2.65 -10.42 -5.13
C SER A 110 3.38 -11.77 -5.27
N SER A 111 3.53 -12.46 -4.14
CA SER A 111 4.20 -13.76 -4.05
C SER A 111 3.55 -14.61 -2.96
N GLY A 112 3.71 -15.93 -3.06
CA GLY A 112 3.16 -16.88 -2.10
C GLY A 112 2.16 -17.85 -2.73
N GLU A 113 1.21 -18.32 -1.92
CA GLU A 113 0.14 -19.24 -2.31
C GLU A 113 -0.97 -18.52 -3.09
N LEU A 114 -0.62 -18.05 -4.29
CA LEU A 114 -1.48 -17.30 -5.20
C LEU A 114 -1.92 -18.16 -6.40
N PRO A 115 -3.11 -17.91 -6.98
CA PRO A 115 -3.51 -18.51 -8.25
C PRO A 115 -2.45 -18.33 -9.36
N SER A 116 -2.52 -19.17 -10.39
CA SER A 116 -1.73 -18.98 -11.61
C SER A 116 -2.18 -17.70 -12.32
N GLY A 117 -1.23 -16.86 -12.73
CA GLY A 117 -1.50 -15.61 -13.43
C GLY A 117 -0.34 -14.62 -13.30
N LYS A 118 -0.51 -13.44 -13.89
CA LYS A 118 0.42 -12.32 -13.77
C LYS A 118 0.33 -11.75 -12.36
N ARG A 119 1.47 -11.70 -11.67
CA ARG A 119 1.54 -11.32 -10.24
C ARG A 119 2.03 -9.89 -10.02
N ASP A 120 2.20 -9.14 -11.10
CA ASP A 120 2.66 -7.76 -11.08
C ASP A 120 1.55 -6.82 -11.52
N GLY A 121 1.59 -5.59 -11.00
CA GLY A 121 0.76 -4.50 -11.43
C GLY A 121 1.53 -3.21 -11.32
N TRP A 122 1.10 -2.23 -12.11
CA TRP A 122 1.73 -0.93 -12.14
C TRP A 122 0.72 0.11 -12.61
N GLY A 123 1.05 1.38 -12.38
CA GLY A 123 0.24 2.45 -12.89
C GLY A 123 0.90 3.79 -12.69
N PHE A 124 0.33 4.79 -13.36
CA PHE A 124 0.73 6.17 -13.21
C PHE A 124 -0.49 7.09 -13.27
N LYS A 125 -0.30 8.29 -12.74
CA LYS A 125 -1.29 9.35 -12.74
C LYS A 125 -0.60 10.69 -12.94
N VAL A 126 -1.22 11.55 -13.74
CA VAL A 126 -0.89 12.95 -13.89
C VAL A 126 -2.12 13.74 -13.49
N ASP A 127 -1.96 14.74 -12.63
CA ASP A 127 -3.02 15.61 -12.13
C ASP A 127 -2.63 17.08 -12.29
N LEU A 128 -3.56 17.86 -12.83
CA LEU A 128 -3.54 19.32 -12.85
C LEU A 128 -4.68 19.84 -11.96
N PRO A 129 -4.51 19.90 -10.63
CA PRO A 129 -5.56 20.28 -9.70
C PRO A 129 -5.65 21.80 -9.55
N ASN A 130 -5.98 22.50 -10.63
CA ASN A 130 -6.05 23.97 -10.65
C ASN A 130 -7.49 24.46 -10.81
N ASP A 131 -7.87 25.51 -10.08
CA ASP A 131 -9.27 25.97 -9.97
C ASP A 131 -9.95 26.28 -11.31
N PHE A 132 -9.21 26.82 -12.29
CA PHE A 132 -9.76 27.15 -13.62
C PHE A 132 -9.74 25.95 -14.59
N TRP A 133 -8.81 25.01 -14.40
CA TRP A 133 -8.71 23.78 -15.20
C TRP A 133 -8.30 22.62 -14.28
N GLU A 134 -9.27 21.76 -13.97
CA GLU A 134 -9.01 20.46 -13.35
C GLU A 134 -8.94 19.40 -14.42
N ALA A 135 -7.79 18.75 -14.56
CA ALA A 135 -7.61 17.65 -15.50
C ALA A 135 -6.75 16.56 -14.87
N TYR A 136 -7.05 15.31 -15.22
CA TYR A 136 -6.21 14.19 -14.84
C TYR A 136 -6.15 13.14 -15.96
N ALA A 137 -5.03 12.43 -15.99
CA ALA A 137 -4.86 11.22 -16.78
C ALA A 137 -4.36 10.12 -15.85
N ARG A 138 -4.94 8.92 -15.97
CA ARG A 138 -4.53 7.76 -15.18
C ARG A 138 -4.50 6.53 -16.06
N TYR A 139 -3.47 5.73 -15.88
CA TYR A 139 -3.40 4.38 -16.42
C TYR A 139 -2.96 3.41 -15.34
N MET A 140 -3.60 2.26 -15.25
CA MET A 140 -3.25 1.21 -14.30
C MET A 140 -3.47 -0.14 -14.97
N GLU A 141 -2.52 -1.03 -14.76
CA GLU A 141 -2.61 -2.42 -15.17
C GLU A 141 -2.44 -3.30 -13.94
N PHE A 142 -3.33 -4.27 -13.79
CA PHE A 142 -3.30 -5.24 -12.71
C PHE A 142 -3.17 -6.64 -13.31
N GLY A 143 -2.14 -7.35 -12.89
CA GLY A 143 -2.07 -8.78 -13.10
C GLY A 143 -3.25 -9.47 -12.43
N ASP A 144 -3.77 -10.49 -13.10
CA ASP A 144 -4.87 -11.34 -12.69
C ASP A 144 -4.60 -12.15 -11.40
N ALA A 145 -3.33 -12.25 -10.99
CA ALA A 145 -2.89 -12.86 -9.74
C ALA A 145 -2.11 -11.88 -8.82
N LEU A 146 -2.30 -10.57 -8.97
CA LEU A 146 -1.75 -9.54 -8.07
C LEU A 146 -2.51 -9.44 -6.72
#